data_AF-A0A9X3EV82-F1
#
_entry.id   AF-A0A9X3EV82-F1
#
_cell.length_a   1.000
_cell.length_b   1.000
_cell.length_c   1.000
_cell.angle_alpha   90.00
_cell.angle_beta   90.00
_cell.angle_gamma   90.00
#
_symmetry.space_group_name_H-M   'P 1'
#
loop_
_entity.id
_entity.type
_entity.pdbx_description
1 polymer ?
#
loop_
_entity_poly.entity_id
_entity_poly.type
_entity_poly.pdbx_seq_one_letter_code
_entity_poly.pdbx_strand_id
1 'polypeptide(L)'
;MFHRYGPLVILLLNTYSLPICYAAAKGAQVLVRTGRLQSNPRRRIVETAQLVVDVMAPGGLDPTSDRGAGLRSVQKVRLMHATIRHLLRRDPSWDPAFGLPINQEDMLGTLMSFSVATLDGLERLGVALAADEVDAYMHTWNVVGAVMGLRQELLPRDYAEGRAIADRIGERHFAACPEGQALTRALLEMMEYLAPGTAFDGVPAEFVRWFTGDRVADILGVPATRERSPLIDLWRLFGRVGDRLGDRSETMQHAAALLSRAFVQGLLLTNRGGQRLPFHIPTELRQVWGVNWP
;
A
#
# COMPACT_ATOMS: atom_id res chain seq x y z
N MET A 1 4.81 -10.34 13.73
CA MET A 1 3.82 -9.44 13.10
C MET A 1 3.33 -9.89 11.72
N PHE A 2 4.07 -9.75 10.60
CA PHE A 2 3.52 -9.93 9.23
C PHE A 2 2.96 -11.33 8.96
N HIS A 3 3.60 -12.37 9.52
CA HIS A 3 3.10 -13.73 9.47
C HIS A 3 1.63 -13.86 9.91
N ARG A 4 1.23 -13.12 10.95
CA ARG A 4 -0.14 -13.15 11.52
C ARG A 4 -1.11 -12.24 10.77
N TYR A 5 -0.67 -11.04 10.38
CA TYR A 5 -1.54 -9.98 9.88
C TYR A 5 -1.34 -9.66 8.39
N GLY A 6 -0.63 -10.51 7.65
CA GLY A 6 -0.29 -10.30 6.24
C GLY A 6 -1.47 -9.91 5.34
N PRO A 7 -2.64 -10.56 5.42
CA PRO A 7 -3.80 -10.13 4.63
C PRO A 7 -4.23 -8.70 4.93
N LEU A 8 -4.25 -8.29 6.20
CA LEU A 8 -4.55 -6.92 6.60
C LEU A 8 -3.48 -5.95 6.09
N VAL A 9 -2.20 -6.33 6.12
CA VAL A 9 -1.12 -5.53 5.53
C VAL A 9 -1.31 -5.34 4.03
N ILE A 10 -1.72 -6.38 3.29
CA ILE A 10 -2.02 -6.27 1.85
C ILE A 10 -3.27 -5.42 1.61
N LEU A 11 -4.28 -5.50 2.47
CA LEU A 11 -5.42 -4.58 2.41
C LEU A 11 -4.97 -3.14 2.61
N LEU A 12 -4.23 -2.85 3.67
CA LEU A 12 -3.70 -1.53 4.02
C LEU A 12 -2.76 -0.97 2.95
N LEU A 13 -1.99 -1.83 2.28
CA LEU A 13 -1.20 -1.43 1.12
C LEU A 13 -2.10 -0.76 0.06
N ASN A 14 -3.28 -1.33 -0.20
CA ASN A 14 -4.18 -0.88 -1.26
C ASN A 14 -5.17 0.20 -0.78
N THR A 15 -5.54 0.23 0.50
CA THR A 15 -6.51 1.20 1.02
C THR A 15 -5.87 2.37 1.77
N TYR A 16 -4.58 2.32 2.08
CA TYR A 16 -3.93 3.38 2.83
C TYR A 16 -2.58 3.81 2.22
N SER A 17 -1.66 2.87 2.04
CA SER A 17 -0.30 3.14 1.60
C SER A 17 -0.22 3.69 0.17
N LEU A 18 -0.76 2.96 -0.81
CA LEU A 18 -0.78 3.36 -2.22
C LEU A 18 -1.59 4.66 -2.44
N PRO A 19 -2.79 4.85 -1.86
CA PRO A 19 -3.50 6.12 -1.90
C PRO A 19 -2.65 7.30 -1.41
N ILE A 20 -1.96 7.16 -0.27
CA ILE A 20 -1.03 8.21 0.22
C ILE A 20 0.04 8.53 -0.82
N CYS A 21 0.64 7.51 -1.44
CA CYS A 21 1.64 7.71 -2.49
C CYS A 21 1.08 8.46 -3.71
N TYR A 22 -0.19 8.23 -4.06
CA TYR A 22 -0.84 8.92 -5.18
C TYR A 22 -1.20 10.36 -4.87
N ALA A 23 -1.29 10.73 -3.58
CA ALA A 23 -1.52 12.10 -3.16
C ALA A 23 -0.26 12.97 -3.35
N ALA A 24 0.94 12.36 -3.36
CA ALA A 24 2.19 13.04 -3.66
C ALA A 24 2.24 13.47 -5.14
N ALA A 25 1.73 14.67 -5.43
CA ALA A 25 1.38 15.09 -6.79
C ALA A 25 2.55 15.04 -7.79
N LYS A 26 3.75 15.41 -7.35
CA LYS A 26 4.98 15.34 -8.17
C LYS A 26 5.46 13.89 -8.35
N GLY A 27 5.33 13.05 -7.33
CA GLY A 27 5.65 11.62 -7.41
C GLY A 27 4.73 10.88 -8.39
N ALA A 28 3.44 11.21 -8.42
CA ALA A 28 2.46 10.62 -9.34
C ALA A 28 2.84 10.83 -10.82
N GLN A 29 3.52 11.93 -11.16
CA GLN A 29 4.01 12.22 -12.51
C GLN A 29 4.99 11.15 -13.02
N VAL A 30 5.82 10.61 -12.13
CA VAL A 30 6.75 9.51 -12.43
C VAL A 30 5.96 8.24 -12.73
N LEU A 31 4.95 7.93 -11.92
CA LEU A 31 4.15 6.71 -12.04
C LEU A 31 3.39 6.65 -13.36
N VAL A 32 2.75 7.76 -13.77
CA VAL A 32 1.97 7.81 -15.02
C VAL A 32 2.87 7.79 -16.26
N ARG A 33 4.00 8.53 -16.25
CA ARG A 33 4.94 8.54 -17.39
C ARG A 33 5.62 7.18 -17.59
N THR A 34 5.99 6.51 -16.49
CA THR A 34 6.53 5.14 -16.54
C THR A 34 5.44 4.11 -16.82
N GLY A 35 4.19 4.39 -16.44
CA GLY A 35 3.02 3.59 -16.77
C GLY A 35 2.69 3.56 -18.26
N ARG A 36 2.98 4.62 -19.01
CA ARG A 36 2.86 4.58 -20.50
C ARG A 36 3.83 3.58 -21.15
N LEU A 37 4.89 3.16 -20.46
CA LEU A 37 5.81 2.12 -20.92
C LEU A 37 5.31 0.69 -20.61
N GLN A 38 4.25 0.52 -19.80
CA GLN A 38 3.58 -0.77 -19.58
C GLN A 38 2.06 -0.62 -19.51
N SER A 39 1.36 -1.21 -20.47
CA SER A 39 -0.09 -1.10 -20.72
C SER A 39 -1.04 -1.62 -19.62
N ASN A 40 -0.57 -1.97 -18.41
CA ASN A 40 -1.39 -2.64 -17.40
C ASN A 40 -1.15 -2.11 -15.95
N PRO A 41 -1.88 -1.08 -15.51
CA PRO A 41 -1.83 -0.54 -14.15
C PRO A 41 -2.09 -1.58 -13.05
N ARG A 42 -2.99 -2.55 -13.29
CA ARG A 42 -3.30 -3.63 -12.35
C ARG A 42 -2.06 -4.48 -12.05
N ARG A 43 -1.27 -4.79 -13.09
CA ARG A 43 -0.04 -5.54 -12.94
C ARG A 43 0.96 -4.86 -11.99
N ARG A 44 1.13 -3.54 -12.11
CA ARG A 44 2.03 -2.78 -11.25
C ARG A 44 1.60 -2.82 -9.77
N ILE A 45 0.30 -2.74 -9.51
CA ILE A 45 -0.23 -2.83 -8.15
C ILE A 45 0.03 -4.23 -7.57
N VAL A 46 -0.19 -5.28 -8.35
CA VAL A 46 0.11 -6.66 -7.94
C VAL A 46 1.61 -6.89 -7.73
N GLU A 47 2.47 -6.35 -8.59
CA GLU A 47 3.94 -6.41 -8.40
C GLU A 47 4.38 -5.70 -7.11
N THR A 48 3.69 -4.62 -6.73
CA THR A 48 3.96 -3.94 -5.45
C THR A 48 3.52 -4.78 -4.26
N ALA A 49 2.35 -5.43 -4.33
CA ALA A 49 1.91 -6.38 -3.32
C ALA A 49 2.89 -7.56 -3.21
N GLN A 50 3.40 -8.07 -4.34
CA GLN A 50 4.40 -9.13 -4.35
C GLN A 50 5.70 -8.69 -3.68
N LEU A 51 6.18 -7.47 -3.95
CA LEU A 51 7.38 -6.93 -3.28
C LEU A 51 7.22 -6.94 -1.76
N VAL A 52 6.05 -6.51 -1.25
CA VAL A 52 5.77 -6.53 0.19
C VAL A 52 5.81 -7.95 0.74
N VAL A 53 5.19 -8.92 0.05
CA VAL A 53 5.25 -10.33 0.46
C VAL A 53 6.68 -10.87 0.45
N ASP A 54 7.44 -10.61 -0.61
CA ASP A 54 8.82 -11.09 -0.75
C ASP A 54 9.74 -10.55 0.35
N VAL A 55 9.58 -9.27 0.71
CA VAL A 55 10.37 -8.61 1.76
C VAL A 55 10.00 -9.13 3.14
N MET A 56 8.70 -9.22 3.43
CA MET A 56 8.22 -9.50 4.78
C MET A 56 8.09 -11.01 5.08
N ALA A 57 8.27 -11.87 4.08
CA ALA A 57 8.32 -13.32 4.27
C ALA A 57 9.55 -13.74 5.11
N PRO A 58 9.47 -14.86 5.85
CA PRO A 58 10.61 -15.40 6.57
C PRO A 58 11.84 -15.60 5.66
N GLY A 59 12.97 -15.00 6.02
CA GLY A 59 14.19 -15.03 5.21
C GLY A 59 14.17 -14.14 3.96
N GLY A 60 13.14 -13.31 3.77
CA GLY A 60 12.97 -12.47 2.57
C GLY A 60 14.14 -11.52 2.30
N LEU A 61 14.83 -11.07 3.35
CA LEU A 61 16.01 -10.22 3.28
C LEU A 61 17.33 -10.95 3.57
N ASP A 62 17.32 -12.27 3.70
CA ASP A 62 18.53 -13.06 3.97
C ASP A 62 19.47 -12.99 2.76
N PRO A 63 20.71 -12.46 2.91
CA PRO A 63 21.66 -12.37 1.81
C PRO A 63 22.42 -13.67 1.55
N THR A 64 22.28 -14.67 2.42
CA THR A 64 23.11 -15.88 2.43
C THR A 64 22.39 -17.12 1.91
N SER A 65 21.06 -17.15 2.01
CA SER A 65 20.24 -18.26 1.52
C SER A 65 19.55 -17.96 0.19
N ASP A 66 19.01 -19.01 -0.43
CA ASP A 66 18.15 -18.91 -1.60
C ASP A 66 16.82 -18.18 -1.31
N ARG A 67 16.44 -18.08 -0.03
CA ARG A 67 15.21 -17.44 0.48
C ARG A 67 15.15 -15.92 0.37
N GLY A 68 16.28 -15.25 0.08
CA GLY A 68 16.40 -13.79 -0.07
C GLY A 68 15.67 -13.17 -1.29
N ALA A 69 14.45 -13.59 -1.59
CA ALA A 69 13.66 -13.11 -2.71
C ALA A 69 13.37 -11.60 -2.60
N GLY A 70 13.00 -11.13 -1.41
CA GLY A 70 12.78 -9.71 -1.12
C GLY A 70 14.00 -8.86 -1.38
N LEU A 71 15.19 -9.29 -0.92
CA LEU A 71 16.45 -8.58 -1.18
C LEU A 71 16.69 -8.42 -2.68
N ARG A 72 16.53 -9.49 -3.47
CA ARG A 72 16.68 -9.45 -4.94
C ARG A 72 15.63 -8.54 -5.58
N SER A 73 14.38 -8.60 -5.13
CA SER A 73 13.29 -7.76 -5.64
C SER A 73 13.58 -6.28 -5.37
N VAL A 74 14.00 -5.91 -4.16
CA VAL A 74 14.38 -4.54 -3.80
C VAL A 74 15.57 -4.05 -4.64
N GLN A 75 16.60 -4.87 -4.84
CA GLN A 75 17.74 -4.52 -5.70
C GLN A 75 17.33 -4.28 -7.16
N LYS A 76 16.43 -5.11 -7.72
CA LYS A 76 15.86 -4.90 -9.06
C LYS A 76 15.10 -3.57 -9.14
N VAL A 77 14.28 -3.25 -8.14
CA VAL A 77 13.55 -1.97 -8.09
C VAL A 77 14.53 -0.80 -8.01
N ARG A 78 15.62 -0.90 -7.24
CA ARG A 78 16.67 0.14 -7.20
C ARG A 78 17.29 0.40 -8.58
N LEU A 79 17.62 -0.67 -9.32
CA LEU A 79 18.14 -0.54 -10.68
C LEU A 79 17.09 0.07 -11.62
N MET A 80 15.83 -0.36 -11.51
CA MET A 80 14.72 0.23 -12.26
C MET A 80 14.58 1.74 -11.96
N HIS A 81 14.63 2.15 -10.69
CA HIS A 81 14.60 3.57 -10.31
C HIS A 81 15.79 4.34 -10.90
N ALA A 82 17.00 3.78 -10.91
CA ALA A 82 18.16 4.42 -11.54
C ALA A 82 17.93 4.65 -13.05
N THR A 83 17.38 3.65 -13.75
CA THR A 83 17.01 3.75 -15.17
C THR A 83 15.92 4.79 -15.39
N ILE A 84 14.85 4.79 -14.60
CA ILE A 84 13.76 5.78 -14.70
C ILE A 84 14.30 7.20 -14.52
N ARG A 85 15.16 7.44 -13.52
CA ARG A 85 15.81 8.74 -13.33
C ARG A 85 16.67 9.15 -14.52
N HIS A 86 17.35 8.21 -15.16
CA HIS A 86 18.17 8.49 -16.33
C HIS A 86 17.31 8.88 -17.55
N LEU A 87 16.20 8.18 -17.76
CA LEU A 87 15.27 8.41 -18.86
C LEU A 87 14.50 9.72 -18.69
N LEU A 88 13.89 9.96 -17.52
CA LEU A 88 13.09 11.17 -17.27
C LEU A 88 13.93 12.45 -17.31
N ARG A 89 15.21 12.40 -16.90
CA ARG A 89 16.12 13.57 -17.06
C ARG A 89 16.40 13.95 -18.51
N ARG A 90 16.15 13.05 -19.45
CA ARG A 90 16.33 13.27 -20.91
C ARG A 90 15.00 13.46 -21.62
N ASP A 91 13.89 13.29 -20.93
CA ASP A 91 12.56 13.44 -21.49
C ASP A 91 12.23 14.93 -21.62
N PRO A 92 12.08 15.48 -22.84
CA PRO A 92 11.76 16.90 -23.02
C PRO A 92 10.36 17.27 -22.49
N SER A 93 9.50 16.28 -22.20
CA SER A 93 8.18 16.47 -21.59
C SER A 93 8.19 16.45 -20.05
N TRP A 94 9.37 16.28 -19.43
CA TRP A 94 9.52 16.41 -17.98
C TRP A 94 9.51 17.88 -17.58
N ASP A 95 8.48 18.29 -16.84
CA ASP A 95 8.41 19.64 -16.28
C ASP A 95 9.45 19.79 -15.15
N PRO A 96 10.41 20.71 -15.26
CA PRO A 96 11.39 20.97 -14.20
C PRO A 96 10.76 21.34 -12.85
N ALA A 97 9.53 21.86 -12.82
CA ALA A 97 8.81 22.18 -11.58
C ALA A 97 8.47 20.94 -10.73
N PHE A 98 8.43 19.75 -11.35
CA PHE A 98 8.30 18.47 -10.64
C PHE A 98 9.57 18.08 -9.88
N GLY A 99 10.70 18.73 -10.16
CA GLY A 99 11.98 18.48 -9.51
C GLY A 99 12.68 17.24 -10.02
N LEU A 100 13.58 16.68 -9.20
CA LEU A 100 14.31 15.46 -9.54
C LEU A 100 13.40 14.23 -9.34
N PRO A 101 13.22 13.39 -10.37
CA PRO A 101 12.37 12.21 -10.25
C PRO A 101 12.96 11.21 -9.25
N ILE A 102 12.11 10.62 -8.39
CA ILE A 102 12.48 9.57 -7.44
C ILE A 102 13.66 10.04 -6.57
N ASN A 103 13.59 11.26 -6.04
CA ASN A 103 14.65 11.79 -5.18
C ASN A 103 14.65 11.10 -3.80
N GLN A 104 15.57 11.49 -2.91
CA GLN A 104 15.68 10.88 -1.57
C GLN A 104 14.41 11.10 -0.73
N GLU A 105 13.75 12.24 -0.86
CA GLU A 105 12.51 12.53 -0.13
C GLU A 105 11.32 11.73 -0.70
N ASP A 106 11.20 11.60 -2.03
CA ASP A 106 10.16 10.75 -2.65
C ASP A 106 10.28 9.29 -2.18
N MET A 107 11.52 8.77 -2.14
CA MET A 107 11.79 7.42 -1.66
C MET A 107 11.50 7.28 -0.17
N LEU A 108 11.85 8.28 0.65
CA LEU A 108 11.59 8.27 2.09
C LEU A 108 10.09 8.33 2.38
N GLY A 109 9.33 9.18 1.69
CA GLY A 109 7.88 9.25 1.80
C GLY A 109 7.21 7.93 1.44
N THR A 110 7.64 7.30 0.35
CA THR A 110 7.17 5.95 -0.04
C THR A 110 7.56 4.89 1.01
N LEU A 111 8.74 4.99 1.61
CA LEU A 111 9.15 4.08 2.68
C LEU A 111 8.25 4.22 3.91
N MET A 112 7.90 5.46 4.27
CA MET A 112 6.98 5.74 5.38
C MET A 112 5.56 5.25 5.08
N SER A 113 5.10 5.30 3.83
CA SER A 113 3.80 4.72 3.47
C SER A 113 3.80 3.19 3.63
N PHE A 114 4.90 2.49 3.36
CA PHE A 114 4.96 1.04 3.57
C PHE A 114 5.12 0.66 5.05
N SER A 115 5.82 1.48 5.82
CA SER A 115 6.10 1.24 7.23
C SER A 115 5.04 1.86 8.16
N VAL A 116 5.12 3.16 8.37
CA VAL A 116 4.27 3.93 9.31
C VAL A 116 2.78 3.75 9.00
N ALA A 117 2.34 3.94 7.76
CA ALA A 117 0.92 3.84 7.43
C ALA A 117 0.36 2.41 7.64
N THR A 118 1.20 1.38 7.48
CA THR A 118 0.79 0.00 7.77
C THR A 118 0.61 -0.23 9.28
N LEU A 119 1.55 0.26 10.09
CA LEU A 119 1.47 0.13 11.56
C LEU A 119 0.28 0.92 12.12
N ASP A 120 0.14 2.18 11.70
CA ASP A 120 -1.00 3.04 12.05
C ASP A 120 -2.33 2.40 11.61
N GLY A 121 -2.38 1.86 10.38
CA GLY A 121 -3.56 1.20 9.86
C GLY A 121 -3.98 -0.03 10.66
N LEU A 122 -3.04 -0.84 11.13
CA LEU A 122 -3.33 -2.00 11.96
C LEU A 122 -3.82 -1.61 13.35
N GLU A 123 -3.22 -0.60 13.96
CA GLU A 123 -3.68 -0.04 15.24
C GLU A 123 -5.11 0.49 15.12
N ARG A 124 -5.42 1.25 14.05
CA ARG A 124 -6.79 1.71 13.77
C ARG A 124 -7.79 0.58 13.55
N LEU A 125 -7.33 -0.56 13.04
CA LEU A 125 -8.11 -1.80 12.90
C LEU A 125 -8.19 -2.61 14.21
N GLY A 126 -7.77 -2.05 15.35
CA GLY A 126 -7.85 -2.70 16.66
C GLY A 126 -6.84 -3.82 16.87
N VAL A 127 -5.79 -3.90 16.03
CA VAL A 127 -4.73 -4.88 16.22
C VAL A 127 -3.79 -4.37 17.31
N ALA A 128 -3.75 -5.08 18.44
CA ALA A 128 -2.76 -4.84 19.48
C ALA A 128 -1.37 -5.32 19.01
N LEU A 129 -0.46 -4.39 18.76
CA LEU A 129 0.93 -4.66 18.40
C LEU A 129 1.82 -4.45 19.63
N ALA A 130 2.70 -5.41 19.90
CA ALA A 130 3.71 -5.24 20.94
C ALA A 130 4.82 -4.28 20.44
N ALA A 131 5.50 -3.61 21.38
CA ALA A 131 6.52 -2.61 21.04
C ALA A 131 7.66 -3.19 20.19
N ASP A 132 8.11 -4.41 20.52
CA ASP A 132 9.14 -5.14 19.76
C ASP A 132 8.69 -5.48 18.33
N GLU A 133 7.39 -5.72 18.12
CA GLU A 133 6.84 -5.94 16.78
C GLU A 133 6.81 -4.67 15.93
N VAL A 134 6.49 -3.53 16.55
CA VAL A 134 6.54 -2.21 15.91
C VAL A 134 7.97 -1.89 15.51
N ASP A 135 8.92 -2.04 16.43
CA ASP A 135 10.34 -1.78 16.20
C ASP A 135 10.92 -2.71 15.12
N ALA A 136 10.60 -4.01 15.17
CA ALA A 136 11.05 -4.97 14.17
C ALA A 136 10.49 -4.66 12.76
N TYR A 137 9.24 -4.22 12.67
CA TYR A 137 8.63 -3.83 11.39
C TYR A 137 9.28 -2.56 10.82
N MET A 138 9.49 -1.53 11.66
CA MET A 138 10.21 -0.32 11.27
C MET A 138 11.65 -0.65 10.83
N HIS A 139 12.36 -1.47 11.59
CA HIS A 139 13.72 -1.89 11.26
C HIS A 139 13.80 -2.62 9.91
N THR A 140 12.85 -3.53 9.64
CA THR A 140 12.78 -4.26 8.37
C THR A 140 12.69 -3.29 7.19
N TRP A 141 11.81 -2.29 7.27
CA TRP A 141 11.69 -1.27 6.23
C TRP A 141 12.89 -0.32 6.17
N ASN A 142 13.54 0.01 7.28
CA ASN A 142 14.79 0.76 7.26
C ASN A 142 15.89 0.02 6.49
N VAL A 143 16.01 -1.31 6.68
CA VAL A 143 16.93 -2.15 5.89
C VAL A 143 16.57 -2.08 4.40
N VAL A 144 15.29 -2.19 4.05
CA VAL A 144 14.83 -2.02 2.66
C VAL A 144 15.21 -0.64 2.12
N GLY A 145 15.02 0.43 2.90
CA GLY A 145 15.40 1.79 2.55
C GLY A 145 16.89 1.92 2.24
N ALA A 146 17.74 1.37 3.10
CA ALA A 146 19.18 1.32 2.89
C ALA A 146 19.55 0.57 1.60
N VAL A 147 18.95 -0.61 1.36
CA VAL A 147 19.17 -1.39 0.14
C VAL A 147 18.71 -0.61 -1.11
N MET A 148 17.60 0.13 -1.02
CA MET A 148 17.09 1.01 -2.08
C MET A 148 17.99 2.22 -2.37
N GLY A 149 18.95 2.51 -1.49
CA GLY A 149 19.88 3.63 -1.62
C GLY A 149 19.41 4.92 -0.96
N LEU A 150 18.50 4.84 0.03
CA LEU A 150 18.30 5.95 0.96
C LEU A 150 19.57 6.17 1.78
N ARG A 151 19.90 7.43 2.02
CA ARG A 151 21.01 7.78 2.90
C ARG A 151 20.68 7.40 4.34
N GLN A 152 21.64 6.80 5.04
CA GLN A 152 21.43 6.25 6.37
C GLN A 152 20.94 7.32 7.37
N GLU A 153 21.43 8.55 7.25
CA GLU A 153 21.03 9.67 8.10
C GLU A 153 19.57 10.14 7.90
N LEU A 154 18.88 9.66 6.87
CA LEU A 154 17.47 9.97 6.61
C LEU A 154 16.50 8.91 7.16
N LEU A 155 17.00 7.72 7.52
CA LEU A 155 16.15 6.65 8.00
C LEU A 155 15.73 6.93 9.45
N PRO A 156 14.43 6.83 9.79
CA PRO A 156 13.97 7.09 11.14
C PRO A 156 14.50 6.06 12.13
N ARG A 157 14.81 6.50 13.35
CA ARG A 157 15.27 5.64 14.44
C ARG A 157 14.14 4.77 14.99
N ASP A 158 12.93 5.30 15.01
CA ASP A 158 11.74 4.67 15.59
C ASP A 158 10.46 5.09 14.83
N TYR A 159 9.33 4.51 15.25
CA TYR A 159 8.02 4.80 14.67
C TYR A 159 7.61 6.27 14.81
N ALA A 160 7.89 6.91 15.95
CA ALA A 160 7.48 8.29 16.22
C ALA A 160 8.21 9.28 15.29
N GLU A 161 9.52 9.08 15.09
CA GLU A 161 10.31 9.84 14.12
C GLU A 161 9.84 9.57 12.69
N GLY A 162 9.55 8.31 12.35
CA GLY A 162 8.99 7.95 11.05
C GLY A 162 7.67 8.65 10.77
N ARG A 163 6.77 8.72 11.75
CA ARG A 163 5.50 9.45 11.65
C ARG A 163 5.71 10.96 11.44
N ALA A 164 6.58 11.57 12.24
CA ALA A 164 6.89 13.00 12.08
C ALA A 164 7.49 13.32 10.70
N ILE A 165 8.30 12.42 10.14
CA ILE A 165 8.82 12.53 8.76
C ILE A 165 7.68 12.41 7.75
N ALA A 166 6.81 11.40 7.89
CA ALA A 166 5.68 11.17 7.00
C ALA A 166 4.75 12.38 6.93
N ASP A 167 4.40 12.95 8.09
CA ASP A 167 3.52 14.12 8.20
C ASP A 167 4.14 15.34 7.49
N ARG A 168 5.42 15.62 7.73
CA ARG A 168 6.15 16.73 7.08
C ARG A 168 6.27 16.59 5.56
N ILE A 169 6.50 15.36 5.07
CA ILE A 169 6.52 15.10 3.63
C ILE A 169 5.10 15.27 3.07
N GLY A 170 4.08 14.76 3.75
CA GLY A 170 2.68 14.90 3.34
C GLY A 170 2.25 16.36 3.23
N GLU A 171 2.61 17.22 4.19
CA GLU A 171 2.36 18.66 4.16
C GLU A 171 2.90 19.35 2.90
N ARG A 172 4.07 18.92 2.41
CA ARG A 172 4.73 19.52 1.24
C ARG A 172 4.25 18.98 -0.09
N HIS A 173 3.90 17.69 -0.14
CA HIS A 173 3.72 16.98 -1.41
C HIS A 173 2.26 16.66 -1.74
N PHE A 174 1.37 16.62 -0.75
CA PHE A 174 -0.03 16.27 -1.00
C PHE A 174 -0.78 17.40 -1.69
N ALA A 175 -1.17 17.15 -2.93
CA ALA A 175 -1.97 18.08 -3.72
C ALA A 175 -2.81 17.32 -4.74
N ALA A 176 -3.97 17.87 -5.10
CA ALA A 176 -4.80 17.29 -6.14
C ALA A 176 -4.07 17.39 -7.49
N CYS A 177 -3.98 16.28 -8.21
CA CYS A 177 -3.53 16.26 -9.59
C CYS A 177 -4.27 15.18 -10.41
N PRO A 178 -4.46 15.37 -11.72
CA PRO A 178 -5.14 14.39 -12.57
C PRO A 178 -4.49 13.01 -12.53
N GLU A 179 -3.16 12.95 -12.46
CA GLU A 179 -2.38 11.71 -12.41
C GLU A 179 -2.67 10.91 -11.14
N GLY A 180 -2.65 11.55 -9.97
CA GLY A 180 -2.95 10.92 -8.68
C GLY A 180 -4.39 10.40 -8.61
N GLN A 181 -5.34 11.17 -9.13
CA GLN A 181 -6.75 10.78 -9.21
C GLN A 181 -6.97 9.60 -10.17
N ALA A 182 -6.29 9.59 -11.33
CA ALA A 182 -6.36 8.48 -12.28
C ALA A 182 -5.79 7.18 -11.69
N LEU A 183 -4.65 7.27 -10.99
CA LEU A 183 -4.05 6.13 -10.30
C LEU A 183 -4.97 5.58 -9.19
N THR A 184 -5.59 6.48 -8.42
CA THR A 184 -6.54 6.11 -7.36
C THR A 184 -7.76 5.40 -7.95
N ARG A 185 -8.32 5.90 -9.05
CA ARG A 185 -9.44 5.27 -9.73
C ARG A 185 -9.10 3.87 -10.22
N ALA A 186 -7.94 3.72 -10.87
CA ALA A 186 -7.47 2.41 -11.35
C ALA A 186 -7.25 1.41 -10.20
N LEU A 187 -6.81 1.89 -9.03
CA LEU A 187 -6.66 1.08 -7.83
C LEU A 187 -8.02 0.61 -7.29
N LEU A 188 -9.00 1.51 -7.16
CA LEU A 188 -10.35 1.16 -6.71
C LEU A 188 -11.02 0.15 -7.66
N GLU A 189 -10.95 0.40 -8.97
CA GLU A 189 -11.47 -0.52 -10.00
C GLU A 189 -10.80 -1.91 -9.93
N MET A 190 -9.50 -1.97 -9.62
CA MET A 190 -8.80 -3.24 -9.44
C MET A 190 -9.29 -3.96 -8.18
N MET A 191 -9.50 -3.24 -7.08
CA MET A 191 -10.00 -3.82 -5.83
C MET A 191 -11.41 -4.40 -6.00
N GLU A 192 -12.29 -3.67 -6.67
CA GLU A 192 -13.65 -4.14 -7.01
C GLU A 192 -13.60 -5.35 -7.93
N TYR A 193 -12.71 -5.37 -8.93
CA TYR A 193 -12.54 -6.52 -9.82
C TYR A 193 -12.06 -7.79 -9.10
N LEU A 194 -11.23 -7.65 -8.07
CA LEU A 194 -10.66 -8.79 -7.33
C LEU A 194 -11.57 -9.30 -6.21
N ALA A 195 -12.55 -8.50 -5.77
CA ALA A 195 -13.54 -8.92 -4.79
C ALA A 195 -14.70 -9.65 -5.49
N PRO A 196 -15.13 -10.83 -5.02
CA PRO A 196 -16.21 -11.58 -5.67
C PRO A 196 -17.58 -10.91 -5.51
N GLY A 197 -18.28 -10.68 -6.62
CA GLY A 197 -19.65 -10.15 -6.67
C GLY A 197 -19.75 -8.64 -6.41
N THR A 198 -20.97 -8.13 -6.21
CA THR A 198 -21.24 -6.70 -5.91
C THR A 198 -21.30 -6.39 -4.40
N ALA A 199 -21.06 -7.39 -3.56
CA ALA A 199 -21.22 -7.28 -2.11
C ALA A 199 -20.22 -6.31 -1.45
N PHE A 200 -19.12 -6.00 -2.14
CA PHE A 200 -18.06 -5.10 -1.67
C PHE A 200 -17.97 -3.80 -2.47
N ASP A 201 -18.93 -3.51 -3.35
CA ASP A 201 -18.94 -2.28 -4.14
C ASP A 201 -18.93 -1.05 -3.23
N GLY A 202 -18.01 -0.12 -3.48
CA GLY A 202 -17.81 1.09 -2.66
C GLY A 202 -17.10 0.87 -1.32
N VAL A 203 -16.94 -0.37 -0.84
CA VAL A 203 -16.21 -0.65 0.41
C VAL A 203 -14.72 -0.24 0.32
N PRO A 204 -13.98 -0.53 -0.77
CA PRO A 204 -12.61 -0.04 -0.92
C PRO A 204 -12.50 1.49 -0.79
N ALA A 205 -13.44 2.23 -1.39
CA ALA A 205 -13.45 3.69 -1.32
C ALA A 205 -13.70 4.20 0.11
N GLU A 206 -14.55 3.53 0.89
CA GLU A 206 -14.75 3.84 2.32
C GLU A 206 -13.49 3.61 3.14
N PHE A 207 -12.79 2.48 2.93
CA PHE A 207 -11.54 2.22 3.62
C PHE A 207 -10.48 3.27 3.26
N VAL A 208 -10.39 3.66 1.98
CA VAL A 208 -9.48 4.75 1.57
C VAL A 208 -9.83 6.05 2.30
N ARG A 209 -11.10 6.44 2.33
CA ARG A 209 -11.55 7.64 3.05
C ARG A 209 -11.24 7.57 4.55
N TRP A 210 -11.53 6.46 5.19
CA TRP A 210 -11.34 6.29 6.63
C TRP A 210 -9.85 6.34 7.02
N PHE A 211 -8.98 5.67 6.28
CA PHE A 211 -7.55 5.66 6.60
C PHE A 211 -6.85 6.97 6.24
N THR A 212 -7.08 7.49 5.04
CA THR A 212 -6.41 8.71 4.55
C THR A 212 -7.00 9.99 5.13
N GLY A 213 -8.26 9.94 5.60
CA GLY A 213 -9.03 11.10 6.03
C GLY A 213 -9.62 11.89 4.86
N ASP A 214 -10.69 12.64 5.13
CA ASP A 214 -11.44 13.34 4.08
C ASP A 214 -10.58 14.27 3.23
N ARG A 215 -9.65 15.02 3.84
CA ARG A 215 -8.75 15.94 3.11
C ARG A 215 -7.96 15.23 2.02
N VAL A 216 -7.33 14.10 2.36
CA VAL A 216 -6.48 13.37 1.40
C VAL A 216 -7.36 12.61 0.40
N ALA A 217 -8.48 12.04 0.85
CA ALA A 217 -9.42 11.39 -0.05
C ALA A 217 -10.00 12.35 -1.11
N ASP A 218 -10.29 13.60 -0.73
CA ASP A 218 -10.77 14.62 -1.66
C ASP A 218 -9.67 15.05 -2.65
N ILE A 219 -8.41 15.18 -2.19
CA ILE A 219 -7.24 15.36 -3.07
C ILE A 219 -7.18 14.26 -4.13
N LEU A 220 -7.39 13.02 -3.71
CA LEU A 220 -7.36 11.82 -4.54
C LEU A 220 -8.61 11.61 -5.40
N GLY A 221 -9.64 12.45 -5.24
CA GLY A 221 -10.90 12.31 -5.97
C GLY A 221 -11.65 11.03 -5.64
N VAL A 222 -11.45 10.48 -4.45
CA VAL A 222 -12.20 9.31 -3.97
C VAL A 222 -13.67 9.74 -3.81
N PRO A 223 -14.65 9.02 -4.39
CA PRO A 223 -16.04 9.41 -4.28
C PRO A 223 -16.46 9.62 -2.83
N ALA A 224 -17.15 10.72 -2.54
CA ALA A 224 -17.89 10.83 -1.30
C ALA A 224 -19.00 9.79 -1.36
N THR A 225 -18.95 8.82 -0.47
CA THR A 225 -19.86 7.68 -0.35
C THR A 225 -21.25 8.09 0.16
N ARG A 226 -21.74 9.26 -0.26
CA ARG A 226 -23.10 9.75 -0.05
C ARG A 226 -24.10 9.12 -1.02
N GLU A 227 -23.64 8.46 -2.08
CA GLU A 227 -24.52 7.85 -3.07
C GLU A 227 -24.49 6.32 -2.98
N ARG A 228 -25.49 5.79 -2.26
CA ARG A 228 -26.15 4.48 -2.47
C ARG A 228 -25.35 3.19 -2.21
N SER A 229 -25.19 2.82 -0.93
CA SER A 229 -25.13 1.39 -0.56
C SER A 229 -25.83 1.15 0.78
N PRO A 230 -26.95 0.40 0.82
CA PRO A 230 -27.65 0.06 2.06
C PRO A 230 -26.76 -0.66 3.08
N LEU A 231 -25.77 -1.41 2.60
CA LEU A 231 -24.77 -2.08 3.44
C LEU A 231 -23.86 -1.06 4.14
N ILE A 232 -23.42 -0.03 3.42
CA ILE A 232 -22.59 1.06 3.97
C ILE A 232 -23.38 1.91 4.96
N ASP A 233 -24.65 2.20 4.67
CA ASP A 233 -25.51 2.97 5.58
C ASP A 233 -25.83 2.18 6.86
N LEU A 234 -26.07 0.87 6.74
CA LEU A 234 -26.22 -0.03 7.89
C LEU A 234 -24.92 -0.11 8.70
N TRP A 235 -23.77 -0.22 8.03
CA TRP A 235 -22.45 -0.25 8.66
C TRP A 235 -22.12 1.07 9.38
N ARG A 236 -22.50 2.21 8.81
CA ARG A 236 -22.41 3.54 9.46
C ARG A 236 -23.36 3.68 10.64
N LEU A 237 -24.57 3.13 10.54
CA LEU A 237 -25.55 3.14 11.63
C LEU A 237 -25.03 2.35 12.83
N PHE A 238 -24.54 1.12 12.60
CA PHE A 238 -23.88 0.31 13.63
C PHE A 238 -22.62 0.99 14.16
N GLY A 239 -21.84 1.64 13.29
CA GLY A 239 -20.71 2.47 13.70
C GLY A 239 -21.12 3.62 14.63
N ARG A 240 -22.15 4.40 14.34
CA ARG A 240 -22.60 5.52 15.20
C ARG A 240 -23.15 5.07 16.55
N VAL A 241 -23.74 3.88 16.62
CA VAL A 241 -24.19 3.30 17.89
C VAL A 241 -23.01 2.76 18.71
N GLY A 242 -22.00 2.18 18.04
CA GLY A 242 -20.79 1.62 18.66
C GLY A 242 -19.77 2.63 19.19
N ASP A 243 -19.83 3.91 18.78
CA ASP A 243 -18.96 4.99 19.28
C ASP A 243 -19.06 5.21 20.80
N ARG A 244 -20.17 4.77 21.41
CA ARG A 244 -20.39 4.89 22.86
C ARG A 244 -19.81 3.72 23.67
N LEU A 245 -19.35 2.65 23.01
CA LEU A 245 -19.02 1.38 23.68
C LEU A 245 -17.70 0.72 23.22
N GLY A 246 -16.90 1.36 22.36
CA GLY A 246 -15.64 0.77 21.84
C GLY A 246 -15.81 -0.21 20.66
N ASP A 247 -17.06 -0.45 20.26
CA ASP A 247 -17.51 -1.49 19.32
C ASP A 247 -17.16 -1.20 17.84
N ARG A 248 -16.81 0.06 17.52
CA ARG A 248 -16.37 0.45 16.17
C ARG A 248 -15.10 -0.28 15.72
N SER A 249 -14.16 -0.48 16.63
CA SER A 249 -12.89 -1.12 16.31
C SER A 249 -13.10 -2.60 15.98
N GLU A 250 -13.95 -3.30 16.74
CA GLU A 250 -14.25 -4.71 16.51
C GLU A 250 -15.01 -4.93 15.20
N THR A 251 -16.03 -4.12 14.93
CA THR A 251 -16.80 -4.21 13.66
C THR A 251 -15.91 -3.94 12.44
N MET A 252 -15.04 -2.92 12.52
CA MET A 252 -14.09 -2.58 11.48
C MET A 252 -13.06 -3.71 11.27
N GLN A 253 -12.54 -4.28 12.35
CA GLN A 253 -11.59 -5.38 12.31
C GLN A 253 -12.17 -6.61 11.59
N HIS A 254 -13.41 -6.98 11.91
CA HIS A 254 -14.10 -8.10 11.25
C HIS A 254 -14.31 -7.84 9.75
N ALA A 255 -14.78 -6.64 9.38
CA ALA A 255 -14.97 -6.26 7.99
C ALA A 255 -13.64 -6.26 7.21
N ALA A 256 -12.58 -5.69 7.78
CA ALA A 256 -11.24 -5.70 7.20
C ALA A 256 -10.68 -7.12 7.06
N ALA A 257 -10.93 -8.01 8.02
CA ALA A 257 -10.51 -9.42 7.94
C ALA A 257 -11.20 -10.17 6.79
N LEU A 258 -12.51 -9.96 6.60
CA LEU A 258 -13.24 -10.56 5.48
C LEU A 258 -12.76 -10.01 4.14
N LEU A 259 -12.69 -8.68 4.01
CA LEU A 259 -12.27 -8.01 2.79
C LEU A 259 -10.84 -8.37 2.41
N SER A 260 -9.91 -8.37 3.38
CA SER A 260 -8.51 -8.72 3.12
C SER A 260 -8.35 -10.16 2.63
N ARG A 261 -9.06 -11.13 3.23
CA ARG A 261 -9.04 -12.52 2.77
C ARG A 261 -9.60 -12.66 1.36
N ALA A 262 -10.75 -12.04 1.08
CA ALA A 262 -11.36 -12.05 -0.24
C ALA A 262 -10.43 -11.43 -1.29
N PHE A 263 -9.81 -10.30 -0.98
CA PHE A 263 -8.88 -9.61 -1.87
C PHE A 263 -7.62 -10.45 -2.16
N VAL A 264 -7.00 -11.04 -1.13
CA VAL A 264 -5.85 -11.93 -1.31
C VAL A 264 -6.23 -13.18 -2.13
N GLN A 265 -7.42 -13.75 -1.92
CA GLN A 265 -7.92 -14.85 -2.75
C GLN A 265 -8.12 -14.43 -4.21
N GLY A 266 -8.69 -13.24 -4.45
CA GLY A 266 -8.83 -12.67 -5.79
C GLY A 266 -7.48 -12.50 -6.51
N LEU A 267 -6.46 -12.00 -5.80
CA LEU A 267 -5.09 -11.89 -6.31
C LEU A 267 -4.50 -13.25 -6.71
N LEU A 268 -4.80 -14.32 -5.97
CA LEU A 268 -4.37 -15.68 -6.31
C LEU A 268 -5.13 -16.24 -7.52
N LEU A 269 -6.43 -15.99 -7.62
CA LEU A 269 -7.28 -16.50 -8.71
C LEU A 269 -6.94 -15.86 -10.06
N THR A 270 -6.62 -14.56 -10.07
CA THR A 270 -6.20 -13.85 -11.28
C THR A 270 -4.83 -14.29 -11.81
N ASN A 271 -4.07 -15.07 -11.04
CA ASN A 271 -2.86 -15.75 -11.51
C ASN A 271 -3.17 -16.98 -12.40
N ARG A 272 -4.44 -17.37 -12.58
CA ARG A 272 -4.87 -18.49 -13.44
C ARG A 272 -5.61 -17.98 -14.68
N GLY A 273 -4.85 -17.52 -15.68
CA GLY A 273 -5.36 -17.10 -16.99
C GLY A 273 -4.24 -16.63 -17.93
N GLY A 274 -4.56 -16.38 -19.21
CA GLY A 274 -3.61 -15.99 -20.26
C GLY A 274 -2.87 -14.66 -20.05
N GLN A 275 -3.20 -13.90 -18.99
CA GLN A 275 -2.49 -12.72 -18.53
C GLN A 275 -2.00 -12.92 -17.09
N ARG A 276 -1.02 -13.81 -16.89
CA ARG A 276 -0.48 -14.13 -15.55
C ARG A 276 0.04 -12.86 -14.85
N LEU A 277 -0.58 -12.51 -13.73
CA LEU A 277 -0.05 -11.52 -12.79
C LEU A 277 0.92 -12.23 -11.83
N PRO A 278 2.15 -11.75 -11.64
CA PRO A 278 3.16 -12.43 -10.83
C PRO A 278 2.86 -12.27 -9.34
N PHE A 279 1.89 -13.04 -8.82
CA PHE A 279 1.56 -13.09 -7.39
C PHE A 279 1.72 -14.50 -6.82
N HIS A 280 2.62 -14.66 -5.87
CA HIS A 280 2.95 -15.91 -5.20
C HIS A 280 3.13 -15.67 -3.69
N ILE A 281 2.47 -16.51 -2.89
CA ILE A 281 2.59 -16.49 -1.43
C ILE A 281 3.32 -17.78 -0.99
N PRO A 282 4.41 -17.67 -0.22
CA PRO A 282 5.09 -18.82 0.38
C PRO A 282 4.10 -19.76 1.09
N THR A 283 4.33 -21.07 1.00
CA THR A 283 3.41 -22.10 1.55
C THR A 283 3.13 -21.90 3.04
N GLU A 284 4.14 -21.55 3.82
CA GLU A 284 4.03 -21.27 5.27
C GLU A 284 3.02 -20.13 5.55
N LEU A 285 3.05 -19.06 4.75
CA LEU A 285 2.12 -17.93 4.90
C LEU A 285 0.70 -18.27 4.44
N ARG A 286 0.54 -19.08 3.38
CA ARG A 286 -0.79 -19.50 2.90
C ARG A 286 -1.59 -20.24 3.94
N GLN A 287 -0.93 -21.16 4.67
CA GLN A 287 -1.54 -21.95 5.74
C GLN A 287 -2.08 -21.05 6.86
N VAL A 288 -1.26 -20.09 7.28
CA VAL A 288 -1.57 -19.19 8.40
C VAL A 288 -2.65 -18.18 8.02
N TRP A 289 -2.65 -17.70 6.78
CA TRP A 289 -3.63 -16.74 6.30
C TRP A 289 -4.99 -17.37 5.98
N GLY A 290 -5.10 -18.69 6.09
CA GLY A 290 -6.34 -19.42 5.78
C GLY A 290 -6.73 -19.30 4.29
N VAL A 291 -5.74 -19.01 3.43
CA VAL A 291 -5.91 -19.03 1.97
C VAL A 291 -5.44 -20.39 1.46
N ASN A 292 -6.09 -21.44 1.95
CA ASN A 292 -5.78 -22.82 1.63
C ASN A 292 -6.56 -23.26 0.39
N TRP A 293 -5.82 -23.87 -0.55
CA TRP A 293 -6.36 -24.54 -1.73
C TRP A 293 -6.75 -25.98 -1.35
N PRO A 294 -7.70 -26.63 -2.06
CA PRO A 294 -7.58 -28.04 -2.43
C PRO A 294 -6.56 -28.18 -3.57
#